data_AF-A0A956PPL1-F1
#
_entry.id   AF-A0A956PPL1-F1
#
_cell.length_a   1.000
_cell.length_b   1.000
_cell.length_c   1.000
_cell.angle_alpha   90.00
_cell.angle_beta   90.00
_cell.angle_gamma   90.00
#
_symmetry.space_group_name_H-M   'P 1'
#
loop_
_entity.id
_entity.type
_entity.pdbx_description
1 polymer ?
#
loop_
_entity_poly.entity_id
_entity_poly.type
_entity_poly.pdbx_seq_one_letter_code
_entity_poly.pdbx_strand_id
1 'polypeptide(L)'
;MSTKSFLTIVYLTVFAMTGLAEAQYQKPTVEQASRVSLGQALNGGDLERMKVGHQAGILKILNDNDEVLFLKGAGTAAGAGVDSRELAPLNPADRDKILMALKISDPNAMARSLLNNYNRVSREHALALLGVLAYPGEDTTQLKPHLREEVLQFIRGRLQPREDDKVRRQAVVALAVQPQTDAQMVQAMLNFLRRDQNAWNTFGVVQFFENHREQIQKMPDFQAYLIQIEKSGSPHSEQITSLLGENR
;
A
#
# COMPACT_ATOMS: atom_id res chain seq x y z
N MET A 1 48.07 -8.11 29.08
CA MET A 1 46.64 -8.31 28.80
C MET A 1 46.36 -9.80 28.75
N SER A 2 45.42 -10.29 29.55
CA SER A 2 45.08 -11.71 29.64
C SER A 2 44.34 -12.19 28.39
N THR A 3 44.65 -13.39 27.91
CA THR A 3 43.99 -14.08 26.79
C THR A 3 42.46 -14.17 26.95
N LYS A 4 41.95 -14.11 28.19
CA LYS A 4 40.51 -14.05 28.48
C LYS A 4 39.86 -12.74 28.03
N SER A 5 40.56 -11.60 28.12
CA SER A 5 40.02 -10.29 27.71
C SER A 5 39.91 -10.16 26.19
N PHE A 6 40.73 -10.86 25.43
CA PHE A 6 40.68 -10.84 23.96
C PHE A 6 39.50 -11.67 23.42
N LEU A 7 39.21 -12.82 24.03
CA LEU A 7 38.07 -13.66 23.63
C LEU A 7 36.73 -12.97 23.90
N THR A 8 36.59 -12.25 25.01
CA THR A 8 35.36 -11.53 25.35
C THR A 8 35.08 -10.37 24.39
N ILE A 9 36.12 -9.66 23.94
CA ILE A 9 35.99 -8.56 22.97
C ILE A 9 35.66 -9.11 21.56
N VAL A 10 36.19 -10.27 21.18
CA VAL A 10 35.85 -10.93 19.90
C VAL A 10 34.40 -11.46 19.92
N TYR A 11 33.92 -12.03 21.03
CA TYR A 11 32.52 -12.46 21.14
C TYR A 11 31.52 -11.28 21.13
N LEU A 12 31.88 -10.16 21.75
CA LEU A 12 31.05 -8.94 21.73
C LEU A 12 31.04 -8.25 20.36
N THR A 13 32.15 -8.27 19.61
CA THR A 13 32.19 -7.73 18.25
C THR A 13 31.51 -8.65 17.22
N VAL A 14 31.54 -9.97 17.41
CA VAL A 14 30.76 -10.90 16.55
C VAL A 14 29.26 -10.71 16.78
N PHE A 15 28.80 -10.51 18.03
CA PHE A 15 27.38 -10.22 18.30
C PHE A 15 26.94 -8.81 17.85
N ALA A 16 27.84 -7.82 17.87
CA ALA A 16 27.53 -6.47 17.39
C ALA A 16 27.60 -6.35 15.84
N MET A 17 28.30 -7.25 15.15
CA MET A 17 28.38 -7.27 13.68
C MET A 17 27.40 -8.24 13.02
N THR A 18 26.81 -9.19 13.75
CA THR A 18 25.54 -9.78 13.35
C THR A 18 24.43 -8.84 13.78
N GLY A 19 24.28 -7.73 13.06
CA GLY A 19 23.01 -7.00 13.07
C GLY A 19 21.91 -8.04 12.96
N LEU A 20 21.02 -8.07 13.97
CA LEU A 20 19.85 -8.94 14.01
C LEU A 20 19.31 -9.00 12.59
N ALA A 21 19.54 -10.11 11.90
CA ALA A 21 18.90 -10.35 10.62
C ALA A 21 17.43 -10.36 10.97
N GLU A 22 16.75 -9.23 10.79
CA GLU A 22 15.30 -9.17 10.89
C GLU A 22 14.83 -10.32 10.02
N ALA A 23 14.23 -11.34 10.66
CA ALA A 23 13.84 -12.55 9.96
C ALA A 23 13.04 -12.12 8.74
N GLN A 24 13.57 -12.46 7.54
CA GLN A 24 12.95 -12.09 6.29
C GLN A 24 11.50 -12.57 6.35
N TYR A 25 10.55 -11.67 6.06
CA TYR A 25 9.15 -11.99 6.19
C TYR A 25 8.79 -13.22 5.34
N GLN A 26 8.14 -14.17 6.00
CA GLN A 26 7.54 -15.32 5.35
C GLN A 26 6.03 -15.16 5.44
N LYS A 27 5.35 -15.18 4.28
CA LYS A 27 3.88 -15.09 4.25
C LYS A 27 3.30 -16.25 5.07
N PRO A 28 2.45 -15.97 6.09
CA PRO A 28 1.81 -17.03 6.87
C PRO A 28 0.88 -17.85 5.97
N THR A 29 0.73 -19.13 6.28
CA THR A 29 -0.35 -19.94 5.66
C THR A 29 -1.72 -19.39 6.08
N VAL A 30 -2.77 -19.71 5.32
CA VAL A 30 -4.14 -19.32 5.66
C VAL A 30 -4.48 -19.75 7.09
N GLU A 31 -4.15 -21.00 7.46
CA GLU A 31 -4.39 -21.56 8.79
C GLU A 31 -3.64 -20.80 9.90
N GLN A 32 -2.40 -20.36 9.64
CA GLN A 32 -1.63 -19.56 10.59
C GLN A 32 -2.24 -18.18 10.75
N ALA A 33 -2.59 -17.53 9.64
CA ALA A 33 -3.20 -16.21 9.63
C ALA A 33 -4.60 -16.22 10.28
N SER A 34 -5.37 -17.32 10.14
CA SER A 34 -6.69 -17.46 10.76
C SER A 34 -6.67 -17.47 12.29
N ARG A 35 -5.50 -17.73 12.91
CA ARG A 35 -5.33 -17.64 14.37
C ARG A 35 -5.12 -16.20 14.86
N VAL A 36 -4.95 -15.26 13.94
CA VAL A 36 -4.75 -13.85 14.23
C VAL A 36 -6.09 -13.14 14.14
N SER A 37 -6.70 -12.84 15.28
CA SER A 37 -7.94 -12.07 15.29
C SER A 37 -7.68 -10.65 14.79
N LEU A 38 -8.52 -10.19 13.86
CA LEU A 38 -8.58 -8.80 13.42
C LEU A 38 -9.73 -8.03 14.11
N GLY A 39 -10.53 -8.71 14.94
CA GLY A 39 -11.75 -8.18 15.53
C GLY A 39 -12.95 -8.26 14.57
N GLN A 40 -14.16 -7.94 15.05
CA GLN A 40 -15.38 -7.90 14.22
C GLN A 40 -15.66 -9.23 13.47
N ALA A 41 -15.36 -10.36 14.12
CA ALA A 41 -15.42 -11.72 13.56
C ALA A 41 -14.50 -11.98 12.35
N LEU A 42 -13.59 -11.07 12.02
CA LEU A 42 -12.55 -11.27 11.01
C LEU A 42 -11.23 -11.76 11.64
N ASN A 43 -10.49 -12.54 10.88
CA ASN A 43 -9.15 -13.01 11.18
C ASN A 43 -8.20 -12.81 9.98
N GLY A 44 -6.91 -13.09 10.17
CA GLY A 44 -5.91 -12.89 9.12
C GLY A 44 -6.12 -13.77 7.88
N GLY A 45 -6.75 -14.93 8.02
CA GLY A 45 -7.07 -15.80 6.88
C GLY A 45 -8.21 -15.28 6.02
N ASP A 46 -9.15 -14.54 6.61
CA ASP A 46 -10.25 -13.87 5.87
C ASP A 46 -9.74 -12.89 4.81
N LEU A 47 -8.55 -12.32 5.00
CA LEU A 47 -7.97 -11.38 4.04
C LEU A 47 -7.72 -12.03 2.67
N GLU A 48 -7.48 -13.34 2.61
CA GLU A 48 -7.23 -14.07 1.36
C GLU A 48 -8.52 -14.26 0.52
N ARG A 49 -9.70 -13.94 1.08
CA ARG A 49 -10.96 -13.85 0.33
C ARG A 49 -11.02 -12.61 -0.57
N MET A 50 -10.15 -11.62 -0.34
CA MET A 50 -10.02 -10.45 -1.20
C MET A 50 -9.10 -10.79 -2.39
N LYS A 51 -9.53 -10.52 -3.62
CA LYS A 51 -8.65 -10.53 -4.78
C LYS A 51 -8.12 -9.12 -4.99
N VAL A 52 -6.82 -8.98 -4.78
CA VAL A 52 -6.08 -7.73 -4.92
C VAL A 52 -5.50 -7.66 -6.33
N GLY A 53 -5.84 -6.59 -7.04
CA GLY A 53 -5.33 -6.21 -8.35
C GLY A 53 -4.06 -5.39 -8.26
N HIS A 54 -3.40 -5.31 -9.40
CA HIS A 54 -2.14 -4.63 -9.59
C HIS A 54 -2.28 -3.12 -9.86
N GLN A 55 -3.50 -2.63 -10.14
CA GLN A 55 -3.82 -1.22 -10.38
C GLN A 55 -4.97 -0.73 -9.48
N ALA A 56 -6.04 -1.51 -9.39
CA ALA A 56 -7.29 -1.09 -8.74
C ALA A 56 -7.37 -1.38 -7.22
N GLY A 57 -6.34 -1.98 -6.63
CA GLY A 57 -6.39 -2.44 -5.24
C GLY A 57 -7.37 -3.61 -5.09
N ILE A 58 -8.41 -3.49 -4.27
CA ILE A 58 -9.36 -4.60 -4.08
C ILE A 58 -10.33 -4.68 -5.28
N LEU A 59 -10.27 -5.79 -6.02
CA LEU A 59 -11.11 -6.05 -7.20
C LEU A 59 -12.37 -6.85 -6.87
N LYS A 60 -12.23 -7.82 -5.98
CA LYS A 60 -13.27 -8.80 -5.66
C LYS A 60 -13.17 -9.22 -4.21
N ILE A 61 -14.30 -9.48 -3.58
CA ILE A 61 -14.35 -10.10 -2.25
C ILE A 61 -15.29 -11.29 -2.32
N LEU A 62 -14.81 -12.43 -1.81
CA LEU A 62 -15.57 -13.68 -1.75
C LEU A 62 -16.11 -13.93 -0.34
N ASN A 63 -17.20 -14.68 -0.24
CA ASN A 63 -17.56 -15.33 1.01
C ASN A 63 -16.84 -16.69 1.16
N ASP A 64 -17.17 -17.43 2.21
CA ASP A 64 -16.54 -18.74 2.50
C ASP A 64 -16.94 -19.83 1.50
N ASN A 65 -17.99 -19.60 0.70
CA ASN A 65 -18.49 -20.50 -0.36
C ASN A 65 -18.04 -20.05 -1.76
N ASP A 66 -17.03 -19.18 -1.86
CA ASP A 66 -16.52 -18.59 -3.12
C ASP A 66 -17.55 -17.73 -3.90
N GLU A 67 -18.65 -17.33 -3.27
CA GLU A 67 -19.63 -16.42 -3.85
C GLU A 67 -19.15 -14.96 -3.77
N VAL A 68 -19.52 -14.17 -4.77
CA VAL A 68 -19.03 -12.79 -4.92
C VAL A 68 -19.84 -11.84 -4.05
N LEU A 69 -19.21 -11.26 -3.02
CA LEU A 69 -19.81 -10.24 -2.15
C LEU A 69 -19.55 -8.81 -2.64
N PHE A 70 -18.43 -8.61 -3.31
CA PHE A 70 -18.06 -7.34 -3.93
C PHE A 70 -17.35 -7.63 -5.25
N LEU A 71 -17.67 -6.83 -6.26
CA LEU A 71 -17.00 -6.84 -7.55
C LEU A 71 -16.86 -5.40 -8.04
N LYS A 72 -15.62 -4.96 -8.19
CA LYS A 72 -15.31 -3.62 -8.64
C LYS A 72 -15.77 -3.40 -10.08
N GLY A 73 -16.36 -2.24 -10.37
CA GLY A 73 -16.92 -1.95 -11.68
C GLY A 73 -18.17 -2.76 -12.03
N ALA A 74 -18.83 -3.41 -11.06
CA ALA A 74 -20.12 -4.04 -11.29
C ALA A 74 -21.13 -3.03 -11.84
N GLY A 75 -21.73 -3.34 -12.99
CA GLY A 75 -22.67 -2.46 -13.70
C GLY A 75 -22.03 -1.41 -14.61
N THR A 76 -20.70 -1.39 -14.75
CA THR A 76 -20.00 -0.49 -15.68
C THR A 76 -19.79 -1.12 -17.06
N ALA A 77 -19.68 -0.28 -18.10
CA ALA A 77 -19.43 -0.74 -19.47
C ALA A 77 -18.04 -1.37 -19.66
N ALA A 78 -17.06 -1.02 -18.81
CA ALA A 78 -15.68 -1.52 -18.85
C ALA A 78 -15.55 -3.00 -18.46
N GLY A 79 -16.60 -3.62 -17.91
CA GLY A 79 -16.59 -5.01 -17.44
C GLY A 79 -16.13 -5.12 -15.99
N ALA A 80 -16.89 -5.84 -15.17
CA ALA A 80 -16.66 -5.94 -13.74
C ALA A 80 -15.49 -6.88 -13.39
N GLY A 81 -14.73 -6.53 -12.35
CA GLY A 81 -13.59 -7.33 -11.87
C GLY A 81 -12.33 -7.25 -12.74
N VAL A 82 -12.30 -6.39 -13.75
CA VAL A 82 -11.13 -6.15 -14.59
C VAL A 82 -10.18 -5.18 -13.88
N ASP A 83 -8.91 -5.55 -13.81
CA ASP A 83 -7.84 -4.68 -13.32
C ASP A 83 -7.39 -3.70 -14.41
N SER A 84 -8.24 -2.70 -14.67
CA SER A 84 -8.00 -1.68 -15.69
C SER A 84 -7.76 -0.31 -15.06
N ARG A 85 -7.03 0.53 -15.79
CA ARG A 85 -6.80 1.95 -15.45
C ARG A 85 -8.10 2.72 -15.22
N GLU A 86 -9.13 2.44 -16.02
CA GLU A 86 -10.44 3.11 -15.92
C GLU A 86 -11.15 2.79 -14.61
N LEU A 87 -11.08 1.53 -14.17
CA LEU A 87 -11.70 1.10 -12.93
C LEU A 87 -10.80 1.36 -11.73
N ALA A 88 -9.51 1.61 -11.92
CA ALA A 88 -8.54 1.67 -10.85
C ALA A 88 -8.84 2.69 -9.72
N PRO A 89 -9.38 3.89 -9.99
CA PRO A 89 -9.77 4.82 -8.94
C PRO A 89 -10.75 4.19 -7.94
N LEU A 90 -10.49 4.39 -6.65
CA LEU A 90 -11.46 4.11 -5.60
C LEU A 90 -12.42 5.31 -5.48
N ASN A 91 -13.69 5.02 -5.25
CA ASN A 91 -14.70 6.02 -4.95
C ASN A 91 -15.35 5.72 -3.58
N PRO A 92 -16.00 6.71 -2.96
CA PRO A 92 -16.62 6.55 -1.65
C PRO A 92 -17.64 5.39 -1.57
N ALA A 93 -18.50 5.22 -2.57
CA ALA A 93 -19.49 4.13 -2.60
C ALA A 93 -18.85 2.73 -2.69
N ASP A 94 -17.78 2.57 -3.47
CA ASP A 94 -17.00 1.33 -3.54
C ASP A 94 -16.35 1.02 -2.19
N ARG A 95 -15.83 2.05 -1.50
CA ARG A 95 -15.29 1.91 -0.14
C ARG A 95 -16.36 1.35 0.79
N ASP A 96 -17.55 1.94 0.80
CA ASP A 96 -18.65 1.50 1.66
C ASP A 96 -19.10 0.07 1.35
N LYS A 97 -19.18 -0.31 0.06
CA LYS A 97 -19.48 -1.68 -0.36
C LYS A 97 -18.42 -2.69 0.08
N ILE A 98 -17.13 -2.32 0.03
CA ILE A 98 -16.04 -3.17 0.52
C ILE A 98 -16.19 -3.41 2.04
N LEU A 99 -16.47 -2.35 2.80
CA LEU A 99 -16.68 -2.47 4.25
C LEU A 99 -17.90 -3.35 4.56
N MET A 100 -18.99 -3.19 3.82
CA MET A 100 -20.19 -4.01 3.96
C MET A 100 -19.91 -5.49 3.63
N ALA A 101 -19.22 -5.77 2.53
CA ALA A 101 -18.85 -7.13 2.12
C ALA A 101 -17.97 -7.83 3.17
N LEU A 102 -17.07 -7.08 3.82
CA LEU A 102 -16.23 -7.58 4.91
C LEU A 102 -16.90 -7.50 6.29
N LYS A 103 -18.12 -6.95 6.38
CA LYS A 103 -18.86 -6.72 7.63
C LYS A 103 -18.07 -5.88 8.66
N ILE A 104 -17.31 -4.90 8.18
CA ILE A 104 -16.55 -3.96 9.02
C ILE A 104 -17.47 -2.81 9.45
N SER A 105 -17.83 -2.78 10.73
CA SER A 105 -18.63 -1.72 11.36
C SER A 105 -17.79 -0.65 12.06
N ASP A 106 -16.58 -0.99 12.51
CA ASP A 106 -15.60 -0.05 13.07
C ASP A 106 -14.29 -0.05 12.26
N PRO A 107 -14.18 0.87 11.28
CA PRO A 107 -12.96 1.04 10.47
C PRO A 107 -11.73 1.45 11.29
N ASN A 108 -11.92 2.16 12.40
CA ASN A 108 -10.81 2.62 13.24
C ASN A 108 -10.19 1.44 14.00
N ALA A 109 -11.02 0.58 14.58
CA ALA A 109 -10.55 -0.65 15.23
C ALA A 109 -9.87 -1.59 14.22
N MET A 110 -10.45 -1.75 13.03
CA MET A 110 -9.86 -2.59 11.97
C MET A 110 -8.48 -2.08 11.55
N ALA A 111 -8.32 -0.78 11.28
CA ALA A 111 -7.04 -0.21 10.89
C ALA A 111 -5.97 -0.44 11.96
N ARG A 112 -6.27 -0.20 13.24
CA ARG A 112 -5.34 -0.49 14.36
C ARG A 112 -4.95 -1.96 14.41
N SER A 113 -5.92 -2.84 14.22
CA SER A 113 -5.69 -4.29 14.26
C SER A 113 -4.77 -4.75 13.13
N LEU A 114 -4.97 -4.23 11.91
CA LEU A 114 -4.11 -4.50 10.76
C LEU A 114 -2.69 -3.97 10.96
N LEU A 115 -2.54 -2.74 11.49
CA LEU A 115 -1.23 -2.17 11.80
C LEU A 115 -0.47 -3.03 12.83
N ASN A 116 -1.14 -3.43 13.91
CA ASN A 116 -0.53 -4.23 14.98
C ASN A 116 -0.18 -5.66 14.54
N ASN A 117 -0.96 -6.25 13.63
CA ASN A 117 -0.81 -7.63 13.20
C ASN A 117 -0.18 -7.78 11.80
N TYR A 118 0.30 -6.71 11.20
CA TYR A 118 0.78 -6.68 9.81
C TYR A 118 1.76 -7.80 9.45
N ASN A 119 2.68 -8.13 10.37
CA ASN A 119 3.69 -9.17 10.16
C ASN A 119 3.17 -10.60 10.35
N ARG A 120 1.91 -10.77 10.76
CA ARG A 120 1.28 -12.05 11.10
C ARG A 120 0.13 -12.40 10.16
N VAL A 121 -0.14 -11.53 9.19
CA VAL A 121 -1.20 -11.69 8.18
C VAL A 121 -0.61 -11.44 6.79
N SER A 122 -1.41 -11.62 5.75
CA SER A 122 -1.02 -11.32 4.39
C SER A 122 -0.78 -9.83 4.18
N ARG A 123 0.50 -9.43 4.14
CA ARG A 123 0.93 -8.02 4.02
C ARG A 123 0.32 -7.28 2.84
N GLU A 124 0.30 -7.90 1.66
CA GLU A 124 -0.31 -7.35 0.45
C GLU A 124 -1.80 -7.01 0.67
N HIS A 125 -2.58 -7.97 1.16
CA HIS A 125 -4.00 -7.80 1.42
C HIS A 125 -4.28 -6.79 2.55
N ALA A 126 -3.44 -6.80 3.59
CA ALA A 126 -3.51 -5.82 4.67
C ALA A 126 -3.26 -4.40 4.14
N LEU A 127 -2.29 -4.18 3.26
CA LEU A 127 -2.05 -2.86 2.64
C LEU A 127 -3.21 -2.42 1.75
N ALA A 128 -3.76 -3.34 0.94
CA ALA A 128 -4.92 -3.03 0.10
C ALA A 128 -6.11 -2.55 0.97
N LEU A 129 -6.40 -3.27 2.05
CA LEU A 129 -7.48 -2.91 2.96
C LEU A 129 -7.18 -1.62 3.75
N LEU A 130 -5.94 -1.41 4.21
CA LEU A 130 -5.53 -0.15 4.85
C LEU A 130 -5.72 1.05 3.91
N GLY A 131 -5.40 0.90 2.62
CA GLY A 131 -5.66 1.92 1.61
C GLY A 131 -7.15 2.26 1.47
N VAL A 132 -8.02 1.24 1.46
CA VAL A 132 -9.48 1.41 1.43
C VAL A 132 -10.01 2.07 2.70
N LEU A 133 -9.50 1.67 3.87
CA LEU A 133 -9.93 2.25 5.15
C LEU A 133 -9.56 3.73 5.25
N ALA A 134 -8.38 4.12 4.76
CA ALA A 134 -7.89 5.50 4.72
C ALA A 134 -8.63 6.40 3.70
N TYR A 135 -9.33 5.80 2.74
CA TYR A 135 -10.20 6.49 1.81
C TYR A 135 -11.54 6.89 2.49
N PRO A 136 -12.04 8.13 2.32
CA PRO A 136 -13.30 8.56 2.91
C PRO A 136 -14.52 7.87 2.25
N GLY A 137 -15.42 7.30 3.06
CA GLY A 137 -16.71 6.77 2.62
C GLY A 137 -17.81 7.84 2.53
N GLU A 138 -18.96 7.46 1.97
CA GLU A 138 -20.17 8.32 1.92
C GLU A 138 -20.96 8.17 3.22
N ASP A 139 -21.28 6.93 3.57
CA ASP A 139 -22.22 6.59 4.63
C ASP A 139 -21.55 5.92 5.83
N THR A 140 -20.33 5.41 5.64
CA THR A 140 -19.63 4.66 6.68
C THR A 140 -18.59 5.50 7.41
N THR A 141 -18.35 5.17 8.68
CA THR A 141 -17.41 5.89 9.56
C THR A 141 -16.03 6.05 8.92
N GLN A 142 -15.54 7.28 8.85
CA GLN A 142 -14.20 7.59 8.39
C GLN A 142 -13.16 7.31 9.49
N LEU A 143 -11.90 7.13 9.11
CA LEU A 143 -10.82 7.08 10.11
C LEU A 143 -10.69 8.42 10.83
N LYS A 144 -10.40 8.38 12.12
CA LYS A 144 -9.99 9.57 12.87
C LYS A 144 -8.76 10.19 12.18
N PRO A 145 -8.66 11.52 12.06
CA PRO A 145 -7.60 12.17 11.27
C PRO A 145 -6.18 11.71 11.60
N HIS A 146 -5.85 11.57 12.90
CA HIS A 146 -4.53 11.11 13.33
C HIS A 146 -4.25 9.66 12.95
N LEU A 147 -5.26 8.79 13.01
CA LEU A 147 -5.13 7.38 12.61
C LEU A 147 -5.02 7.27 11.09
N ARG A 148 -5.73 8.13 10.35
CA ARG A 148 -5.57 8.21 8.89
C ARG A 148 -4.13 8.56 8.52
N GLU A 149 -3.54 9.56 9.18
CA GLU A 149 -2.14 9.93 8.93
C GLU A 149 -1.18 8.80 9.31
N GLU A 150 -1.41 8.13 10.45
CA GLU A 150 -0.62 6.96 10.87
C GLU A 150 -0.67 5.84 9.81
N VAL A 151 -1.84 5.54 9.26
CA VAL A 151 -2.02 4.55 8.19
C VAL A 151 -1.27 4.97 6.92
N LEU A 152 -1.39 6.22 6.49
CA LEU A 152 -0.72 6.70 5.29
C LEU A 152 0.81 6.71 5.46
N GLN A 153 1.31 7.14 6.62
CA GLN A 153 2.72 7.07 6.97
C GLN A 153 3.22 5.62 6.96
N PHE A 154 2.44 4.69 7.52
CA PHE A 154 2.75 3.27 7.49
C PHE A 154 2.88 2.73 6.07
N ILE A 155 1.91 3.03 5.19
CA ILE A 155 1.91 2.62 3.78
C ILE A 155 3.12 3.23 3.05
N ARG A 156 3.42 4.53 3.21
CA ARG A 156 4.64 5.17 2.66
C ARG A 156 5.91 4.45 3.13
N GLY A 157 5.94 4.04 4.40
CA GLY A 157 7.02 3.26 5.00
C GLY A 157 7.21 1.86 4.42
N ARG A 158 6.32 1.38 3.55
CA ARG A 158 6.46 0.11 2.82
C ARG A 158 7.09 0.24 1.44
N LEU A 159 7.42 1.44 0.98
CA LEU A 159 8.14 1.68 -0.28
C LEU A 159 9.68 1.51 -0.14
N GLN A 160 10.14 0.82 0.90
CA GLN A 160 11.57 0.68 1.20
C GLN A 160 12.15 -0.59 0.56
N PRO A 161 13.43 -0.61 0.16
CA PRO A 161 14.04 -1.75 -0.53
C PRO A 161 14.00 -3.09 0.24
N ARG A 162 13.87 -3.04 1.57
CA ARG A 162 13.77 -4.23 2.43
C ARG A 162 12.43 -4.96 2.35
N GLU A 163 11.38 -4.31 1.82
CA GLU A 163 10.08 -4.93 1.62
C GLU A 163 10.06 -5.69 0.29
N ASP A 164 9.23 -6.72 0.16
CA ASP A 164 9.10 -7.46 -1.09
C ASP A 164 8.38 -6.65 -2.20
N ASP A 165 8.62 -7.03 -3.45
CA ASP A 165 8.12 -6.32 -4.63
C ASP A 165 6.58 -6.16 -4.64
N LYS A 166 5.85 -7.18 -4.18
CA LYS A 166 4.38 -7.13 -4.10
C LYS A 166 3.92 -6.13 -3.06
N VAL A 167 4.55 -6.12 -1.88
CA VAL A 167 4.28 -5.14 -0.82
C VAL A 167 4.59 -3.72 -1.27
N ARG A 168 5.75 -3.48 -1.90
CA ARG A 168 6.09 -2.14 -2.42
C ARG A 168 5.07 -1.68 -3.45
N ARG A 169 4.71 -2.54 -4.40
CA ARG A 169 3.70 -2.26 -5.41
C ARG A 169 2.35 -1.93 -4.78
N GLN A 170 1.88 -2.77 -3.87
CA GLN A 170 0.57 -2.58 -3.24
C GLN A 170 0.53 -1.31 -2.40
N ALA A 171 1.66 -0.91 -1.79
CA ALA A 171 1.78 0.37 -1.12
C ALA A 171 1.65 1.55 -2.09
N VAL A 172 2.25 1.48 -3.28
CA VAL A 172 2.05 2.49 -4.33
C VAL A 172 0.57 2.58 -4.71
N VAL A 173 -0.07 1.44 -4.99
CA VAL A 173 -1.50 1.40 -5.36
C VAL A 173 -2.37 1.98 -4.25
N ALA A 174 -2.15 1.59 -2.99
CA ALA A 174 -2.92 2.09 -1.84
C ALA A 174 -2.81 3.61 -1.65
N LEU A 175 -1.68 4.21 -2.04
CA LEU A 175 -1.48 5.67 -2.04
C LEU A 175 -2.11 6.32 -3.29
N ALA A 176 -1.95 5.69 -4.47
CA ALA A 176 -2.50 6.20 -5.73
C ALA A 176 -4.02 6.28 -5.77
N VAL A 177 -4.72 5.41 -5.02
CA VAL A 177 -6.18 5.43 -4.94
C VAL A 177 -6.72 6.45 -3.94
N GLN A 178 -5.88 7.15 -3.17
CA GLN A 178 -6.37 8.18 -2.25
C GLN A 178 -7.02 9.34 -3.02
N PRO A 179 -7.97 10.08 -2.44
CA PRO A 179 -8.58 11.23 -3.12
C PRO A 179 -7.66 12.46 -3.15
N GLN A 180 -6.69 12.51 -2.23
CA GLN A 180 -5.79 13.64 -2.02
C GLN A 180 -4.37 13.15 -1.84
N THR A 181 -3.43 13.98 -2.26
CA THR A 181 -1.99 13.77 -2.08
C THR A 181 -1.34 15.00 -1.45
N ASP A 182 -0.14 14.80 -0.92
CA ASP A 182 0.69 15.85 -0.32
C ASP A 182 2.16 15.71 -0.75
N ALA A 183 2.98 16.68 -0.36
CA ALA A 183 4.41 16.69 -0.67
C ALA A 183 5.15 15.45 -0.15
N GLN A 184 4.71 14.86 0.98
CA GLN A 184 5.36 13.65 1.53
C GLN A 184 5.07 12.43 0.67
N MET A 185 3.83 12.27 0.19
CA MET A 185 3.45 11.19 -0.72
C MET A 185 4.20 11.32 -2.05
N VAL A 186 4.24 12.53 -2.63
CA VAL A 186 5.00 12.78 -3.86
C VAL A 186 6.47 12.43 -3.66
N GLN A 187 7.09 12.92 -2.58
CA GLN A 187 8.50 12.62 -2.30
C GLN A 187 8.76 11.12 -2.08
N ALA A 188 7.81 10.39 -1.50
CA ALA A 188 7.89 8.95 -1.36
C ALA A 188 7.90 8.23 -2.73
N MET A 189 7.07 8.68 -3.68
CA MET A 189 7.06 8.17 -5.06
C MET A 189 8.35 8.49 -5.81
N LEU A 190 8.84 9.73 -5.70
CA LEU A 190 10.12 10.13 -6.31
C LEU A 190 11.29 9.30 -5.79
N ASN A 191 11.32 9.07 -4.47
CA ASN A 191 12.31 8.20 -3.86
C ASN A 191 12.18 6.74 -4.33
N PHE A 192 10.96 6.26 -4.55
CA PHE A 192 10.73 4.92 -5.09
C PHE A 192 11.23 4.80 -6.55
N LEU A 193 10.86 5.72 -7.43
CA LEU A 193 11.32 5.77 -8.83
C LEU A 193 12.84 5.80 -8.97
N ARG A 194 13.52 6.60 -8.13
CA ARG A 194 14.98 6.71 -8.14
C ARG A 194 15.69 5.39 -7.79
N ARG A 195 15.06 4.55 -6.95
CA ARG A 195 15.69 3.35 -6.37
C ARG A 195 15.30 2.07 -7.09
N ASP A 196 14.09 1.99 -7.63
CA ASP A 196 13.55 0.79 -8.27
C ASP A 196 13.41 1.04 -9.78
N GLN A 197 14.19 0.30 -10.58
CA GLN A 197 14.18 0.41 -12.04
C GLN A 197 13.32 -0.67 -12.70
N ASN A 198 12.65 -1.52 -11.91
CA ASN A 198 11.76 -2.53 -12.44
C ASN A 198 10.47 -1.86 -12.93
N ALA A 199 10.24 -1.92 -14.24
CA ALA A 199 9.06 -1.34 -14.89
C ALA A 199 7.75 -1.88 -14.30
N TRP A 200 7.72 -3.15 -13.90
CA TRP A 200 6.55 -3.77 -13.30
C TRP A 200 6.25 -3.18 -11.91
N ASN A 201 7.26 -2.98 -11.06
CA ASN A 201 7.10 -2.40 -9.72
C ASN A 201 6.72 -0.92 -9.77
N THR A 202 7.32 -0.17 -10.69
CA THR A 202 7.16 1.29 -10.80
C THR A 202 5.93 1.72 -11.57
N PHE A 203 5.23 0.82 -12.26
CA PHE A 203 4.05 1.15 -13.05
C PHE A 203 2.95 1.87 -12.24
N GLY A 204 2.70 1.45 -10.99
CA GLY A 204 1.70 2.10 -10.13
C GLY A 204 2.00 3.59 -9.84
N VAL A 205 3.25 4.02 -10.01
CA VAL A 205 3.63 5.42 -9.80
C VAL A 205 3.07 6.31 -10.92
N VAL A 206 2.96 5.78 -12.14
CA VAL A 206 2.29 6.47 -13.26
C VAL A 206 0.85 6.80 -12.89
N GLN A 207 0.14 5.81 -12.36
CA GLN A 207 -1.25 5.97 -11.91
C GLN A 207 -1.35 6.99 -10.76
N PHE A 208 -0.42 6.98 -9.80
CA PHE A 208 -0.37 8.00 -8.75
C PHE A 208 -0.27 9.41 -9.34
N PHE A 209 0.69 9.66 -10.22
CA PHE A 209 0.87 10.99 -10.80
C PHE A 209 -0.29 11.41 -11.71
N GLU A 210 -0.92 10.46 -12.39
CA GLU A 210 -2.13 10.73 -13.15
C GLU A 210 -3.29 11.15 -12.25
N ASN A 211 -3.63 10.34 -11.25
CA ASN A 211 -4.76 10.58 -10.35
C ASN A 211 -4.62 11.90 -9.58
N HIS A 212 -3.39 12.31 -9.32
CA HIS A 212 -3.09 13.48 -8.50
C HIS A 212 -2.51 14.67 -9.28
N ARG A 213 -2.49 14.59 -10.61
CA ARG A 213 -1.85 15.57 -11.50
C ARG A 213 -2.16 17.01 -11.10
N GLU A 214 -3.44 17.36 -11.01
CA GLU A 214 -3.86 18.74 -10.74
C GLU A 214 -3.40 19.25 -9.37
N GLN A 215 -3.35 18.37 -8.36
CA GLN A 215 -2.88 18.73 -7.02
C GLN A 215 -1.37 18.95 -7.04
N ILE A 216 -0.63 18.07 -7.71
CA ILE A 216 0.84 18.10 -7.82
C ILE A 216 1.30 19.34 -8.60
N GLN A 217 0.65 19.69 -9.70
CA GLN A 217 0.94 20.89 -10.50
C GLN A 217 0.81 22.19 -9.71
N LYS A 218 -0.07 22.22 -8.70
CA LYS A 218 -0.31 23.38 -7.83
C LYS A 218 0.63 23.43 -6.63
N MET A 219 1.49 22.43 -6.42
CA MET A 219 2.44 22.42 -5.30
C MET A 219 3.59 23.40 -5.54
N PRO A 220 4.09 24.08 -4.49
CA PRO A 220 5.22 25.01 -4.61
C PRO A 220 6.47 24.38 -5.24
N ASP A 221 6.72 23.11 -4.96
CA ASP A 221 7.90 22.37 -5.40
C ASP A 221 7.72 21.65 -6.76
N PHE A 222 6.64 21.93 -7.50
CA PHE A 222 6.28 21.20 -8.72
C PHE A 222 7.45 21.07 -9.71
N GLN A 223 8.17 22.17 -9.97
CA GLN A 223 9.32 22.18 -10.88
C GLN A 223 10.47 21.29 -10.38
N ALA A 224 10.70 21.27 -9.06
CA ALA A 224 11.71 20.39 -8.47
C ALA A 224 11.30 18.91 -8.57
N TYR A 225 9.99 18.60 -8.56
CA TYR A 225 9.50 17.25 -8.78
C TYR A 225 9.72 16.78 -10.22
N LEU A 226 9.44 17.62 -11.23
CA LEU A 226 9.71 17.30 -12.64
C LEU A 226 11.19 16.95 -12.86
N ILE A 227 12.10 17.79 -12.37
CA ILE A 227 13.56 17.55 -12.48
C ILE A 227 13.96 16.23 -11.81
N GLN A 228 13.35 15.89 -10.67
CA GLN A 228 13.62 14.62 -9.99
C GLN A 228 13.10 13.41 -10.78
N ILE A 229 11.94 13.52 -11.44
CA ILE A 229 11.36 12.47 -12.27
C ILE A 229 12.28 12.21 -13.47
N GLU A 230 12.67 13.26 -14.20
CA GLU A 230 13.57 13.17 -15.35
C GLU A 230 14.91 12.52 -15.00
N LYS A 231 15.44 12.83 -13.81
CA LYS A 231 16.71 12.28 -13.31
C LYS A 231 16.58 10.93 -12.61
N SER A 232 15.37 10.38 -12.49
CA SER A 232 15.14 9.16 -11.71
C SER A 232 15.71 7.90 -12.38
N GLY A 233 15.93 7.94 -13.70
CA GLY A 233 16.32 6.79 -14.51
C GLY A 233 15.20 5.77 -14.75
N SER A 234 14.01 6.01 -14.19
CA SER A 234 12.87 5.10 -14.32
C SER A 234 12.42 4.93 -15.77
N PRO A 235 12.01 3.72 -16.20
CA PRO A 235 11.44 3.50 -17.54
C PRO A 235 10.15 4.30 -17.78
N HIS A 236 9.51 4.83 -16.73
CA HIS A 236 8.27 5.61 -16.83
C HIS A 236 8.49 7.12 -16.71
N SER A 237 9.75 7.59 -16.64
CA SER A 237 10.04 9.01 -16.39
C SER A 237 9.41 9.94 -17.44
N GLU A 238 9.57 9.60 -18.73
CA GLU A 238 9.01 10.37 -19.85
C GLU A 238 7.46 10.36 -19.86
N GLN A 239 6.87 9.21 -19.52
CA GLN A 239 5.42 9.10 -19.41
C GLN A 239 4.88 10.01 -18.30
N ILE A 240 5.53 10.01 -17.13
CA ILE A 240 5.12 10.81 -15.99
C ILE A 240 5.31 12.31 -16.26
N THR A 241 6.43 12.73 -16.84
CA THR A 241 6.65 14.15 -17.18
C THR A 241 5.64 14.63 -18.22
N SER A 242 5.33 13.81 -19.23
CA SER A 242 4.28 14.11 -20.21
C SER A 242 2.89 14.24 -19.58
N LEU A 243 2.55 13.35 -18.63
CA LEU A 243 1.29 13.43 -17.88
C LEU A 243 1.17 14.70 -17.06
N LEU A 244 2.25 15.11 -16.38
CA LEU A 244 2.26 16.32 -15.56
C LEU A 244 2.31 17.60 -16.40
N GLY A 245 2.79 17.53 -17.64
CA GLY A 245 2.97 18.68 -18.53
C GLY A 245 4.04 19.66 -18.03
N GLU A 246 4.40 20.61 -18.90
CA GLU A 246 5.26 21.73 -18.52
C GLU A 246 4.40 22.84 -17.91
N ASN A 247 4.79 23.38 -16.75
CA ASN A 247 4.29 24.69 -16.33
C ASN A 247 4.93 25.71 -17.27
N ARG A 248 4.17 26.18 -18.26
CA ARG A 248 4.56 27.31 -19.13
C ARG A 248 4.46 28.63 -18.37
#